data_AF-A0A1E3K1J5-F1
#
_entry.id   AF-A0A1E3K1J5-F1
#
_cell.length_a   1.000
_cell.length_b   1.000
_cell.length_c   1.000
_cell.angle_alpha   90.00
_cell.angle_beta   90.00
_cell.angle_gamma   90.00
#
_symmetry.space_group_name_H-M   'P 1'
#
loop_
_entity.id
_entity.type
_entity.pdbx_description
1 polymer ?
#
loop_
_entity_poly.entity_id
_entity_poly.type
_entity_poly.pdbx_seq_one_letter_code
_entity_poly.pdbx_strand_id
1 'polypeptide(L)'
;MAKTHKTSQPGPPRAPSPPFPSSKRIPTSPRKVFLLLVTAGFFSWAMLYLLPIHLPRLSSPYSSSSQAGSRLLSPTKVGSLDLKHRVVMAPMTRNRASEDGIPSDYTATYYEQRATDGGLQITEGTIIAPEAGGLANVPGIWNAQQVEAWKKVTGKVHEKGGSIVCQLWALGRVADPALVPKVYAPSDIPSSNGSRDLTVMSETDIDRFVEHYRKAAVNAVEAGFDGVEVHTGNGYLLDQFIQNTSNHRTDPYTPHTYLLPLRTLLTIASTLPSTNLGFRISPWSTFQDMLEPDPVRTFGGLVGRVLGDVPGLAWVHVIRPEEGGEDGVESIREIVREKGKGTAFIVAGGYDPESAKQHAENTDDLVAFGRYFISNPDLVRRIENDYPLAEYDPNTFYSQGLEGYIDYPDHGGRV
;
A
#
# COMPACT_ATOMS: atom_id res chain seq x y z
N MET A 1 27.35 -29.36 71.90
CA MET A 1 28.55 -28.62 72.34
C MET A 1 28.85 -27.54 71.32
N ALA A 2 29.22 -26.35 71.81
CA ALA A 2 29.04 -25.05 71.17
C ALA A 2 30.19 -24.59 70.25
N LYS A 3 29.87 -23.55 69.46
CA LYS A 3 30.68 -22.39 68.98
C LYS A 3 30.47 -22.19 67.46
N THR A 4 30.17 -21.02 66.89
CA THR A 4 29.90 -19.66 67.37
C THR A 4 29.33 -18.89 66.17
N HIS A 5 28.29 -18.08 66.38
CA HIS A 5 27.70 -17.16 65.42
C HIS A 5 28.60 -15.95 65.11
N LYS A 6 28.58 -15.48 63.86
CA LYS A 6 28.78 -14.07 63.49
C LYS A 6 27.76 -13.69 62.41
N THR A 7 26.80 -12.87 62.81
CA THR A 7 25.83 -12.15 61.98
C THR A 7 26.44 -10.83 61.49
N SER A 8 26.40 -10.55 60.19
CA SER A 8 26.70 -9.24 59.61
C SER A 8 25.41 -8.49 59.31
N GLN A 9 25.26 -7.29 59.88
CA GLN A 9 24.12 -6.41 59.71
C GLN A 9 24.15 -5.63 58.37
N PRO A 10 22.98 -5.21 57.84
CA PRO A 10 22.86 -4.38 56.65
C PRO A 10 23.22 -2.91 56.92
N GLY A 11 23.86 -2.28 55.93
CA GLY A 11 24.30 -0.87 55.98
C GLY A 11 23.14 0.14 55.92
N PRO A 12 23.36 1.39 56.38
CA PRO A 12 22.34 2.41 56.50
C PRO A 12 21.93 3.04 55.14
N PRO A 13 20.71 3.58 55.02
CA PRO A 13 20.18 4.16 53.79
C PRO A 13 20.83 5.52 53.46
N ARG A 14 21.06 5.77 52.16
CA ARG A 14 21.53 7.07 51.64
C ARG A 14 20.40 8.11 51.71
N ALA A 15 20.69 9.23 52.35
CA ALA A 15 19.83 10.42 52.41
C ALA A 15 19.84 11.21 51.07
N PRO A 16 18.76 11.95 50.76
CA PRO A 16 18.57 12.63 49.48
C PRO A 16 19.38 13.94 49.34
N SER A 17 19.80 14.23 48.12
CA SER A 17 20.50 15.45 47.71
C SER A 17 19.60 16.71 47.81
N PRO A 18 20.15 17.89 48.19
CA PRO A 18 19.36 19.11 48.39
C PRO A 18 19.00 19.83 47.07
N PRO A 19 17.94 20.67 47.07
CA PRO A 19 17.46 21.36 45.88
C PRO A 19 18.28 22.62 45.55
N PHE A 20 18.43 22.92 44.26
CA PHE A 20 18.96 24.20 43.77
C PHE A 20 17.93 25.34 43.93
N PRO A 21 18.37 26.59 44.21
CA PRO A 21 17.49 27.65 44.65
C PRO A 21 16.78 28.37 43.50
N SER A 22 15.48 28.61 43.67
CA SER A 22 14.72 29.65 42.98
C SER A 22 14.86 30.99 43.69
N SER A 23 15.15 32.08 42.98
CA SER A 23 14.94 33.44 43.50
C SER A 23 14.30 34.37 42.47
N LYS A 24 13.01 34.60 42.68
CA LYS A 24 12.30 35.90 42.76
C LYS A 24 12.43 36.94 41.61
N ARG A 25 11.26 37.21 40.99
CA ARG A 25 10.78 38.50 40.44
C ARG A 25 10.89 39.62 41.52
N ILE A 26 10.80 40.94 41.30
CA ILE A 26 9.90 41.85 40.54
C ILE A 26 10.54 43.29 40.63
N PRO A 27 9.89 44.46 40.33
CA PRO A 27 9.32 45.08 39.11
C PRO A 27 10.04 46.40 38.69
N THR A 28 9.69 47.01 37.54
CA THR A 28 8.92 48.28 37.43
C THR A 28 8.94 48.86 36.00
N SER A 29 7.73 49.11 35.49
CA SER A 29 7.30 49.82 34.27
C SER A 29 7.46 51.37 34.37
N PRO A 30 6.81 52.21 33.53
CA PRO A 30 6.89 52.42 32.07
C PRO A 30 7.07 53.94 31.74
N ARG A 31 7.17 54.33 30.44
CA ARG A 31 6.65 55.59 29.81
C ARG A 31 7.35 55.80 28.45
N LYS A 32 6.62 55.74 27.33
CA LYS A 32 5.86 56.81 26.63
C LYS A 32 6.75 57.89 25.98
N VAL A 33 6.86 57.90 24.64
CA VAL A 33 6.10 58.71 23.62
C VAL A 33 6.92 59.94 23.17
N PHE A 34 7.13 60.10 21.85
CA PHE A 34 6.92 61.27 20.96
C PHE A 34 7.82 61.08 19.71
N LEU A 35 7.32 60.84 18.49
CA LEU A 35 6.54 61.68 17.56
C LEU A 35 7.36 62.84 16.97
N LEU A 36 7.41 62.89 15.62
CA LEU A 36 7.23 64.03 14.70
C LEU A 36 8.04 63.77 13.41
N LEU A 37 7.68 64.17 12.18
CA LEU A 37 6.48 64.69 11.47
C LEU A 37 7.00 64.83 10.01
N VAL A 38 6.31 64.33 8.98
CA VAL A 38 5.34 65.04 8.10
C VAL A 38 5.97 65.94 7.05
N THR A 39 5.63 65.75 5.77
CA THR A 39 4.67 66.55 4.96
C THR A 39 4.80 66.03 3.52
N ALA A 40 3.85 66.09 2.59
CA ALA A 40 2.49 66.64 2.37
C ALA A 40 1.94 65.88 1.12
N GLY A 41 0.69 65.87 0.67
CA GLY A 41 -0.58 66.58 0.86
C GLY A 41 -1.39 66.28 -0.43
N PHE A 42 -2.54 65.59 -0.39
CA PHE A 42 -3.93 66.08 -0.24
C PHE A 42 -4.60 66.68 -1.50
N PHE A 43 -5.81 66.13 -1.80
CA PHE A 43 -6.97 66.64 -2.59
C PHE A 43 -6.85 66.72 -4.13
N SER A 44 -7.87 66.42 -4.97
CA SER A 44 -9.33 66.32 -4.78
C SER A 44 -10.03 65.51 -5.90
N TRP A 45 -11.28 65.15 -5.60
CA TRP A 45 -12.36 64.53 -6.41
C TRP A 45 -12.68 65.14 -7.78
N ALA A 46 -13.17 64.31 -8.73
CA ALA A 46 -14.47 64.48 -9.41
C ALA A 46 -14.81 63.31 -10.38
N MET A 47 -16.07 62.84 -10.32
CA MET A 47 -16.78 61.98 -11.28
C MET A 47 -16.75 62.53 -12.72
N LEU A 48 -16.73 61.66 -13.75
CA LEU A 48 -17.77 61.55 -14.80
C LEU A 48 -17.45 60.44 -15.83
N TYR A 49 -18.47 59.60 -16.08
CA TYR A 49 -18.82 58.72 -17.21
C TYR A 49 -17.82 58.43 -18.38
N LEU A 50 -17.73 57.16 -18.81
CA LEU A 50 -18.31 56.63 -20.07
C LEU A 50 -17.70 55.26 -20.49
N LEU A 51 -18.60 54.29 -20.75
CA LEU A 51 -18.51 53.11 -21.65
C LEU A 51 -17.62 51.89 -21.29
N PRO A 52 -18.18 50.65 -21.30
CA PRO A 52 -17.41 49.42 -21.26
C PRO A 52 -16.87 49.10 -22.66
N ILE A 53 -15.55 49.21 -22.86
CA ILE A 53 -14.89 48.66 -24.05
C ILE A 53 -14.89 47.13 -23.91
N HIS A 54 -15.76 46.47 -24.68
CA HIS A 54 -15.68 45.03 -24.94
C HIS A 54 -14.43 44.75 -25.78
N LEU A 55 -13.36 44.28 -25.14
CA LEU A 55 -12.29 43.58 -25.83
C LEU A 55 -12.74 42.13 -26.04
N PRO A 56 -12.84 41.63 -27.29
CA PRO A 56 -13.15 40.22 -27.52
C PRO A 56 -12.01 39.37 -26.97
N ARG A 57 -12.34 38.42 -26.09
CA ARG A 57 -11.44 37.31 -25.73
C ARG A 57 -11.10 36.58 -27.03
N LEU A 58 -9.83 36.62 -27.41
CA LEU A 58 -9.27 35.70 -28.38
C LEU A 58 -9.44 34.29 -27.81
N SER A 59 -10.45 33.57 -28.31
CA SER A 59 -10.62 32.15 -28.10
C SER A 59 -9.43 31.44 -28.74
N SER A 60 -8.57 30.87 -27.89
CA SER A 60 -7.53 29.92 -28.28
C SER A 60 -8.17 28.76 -29.06
N PRO A 61 -7.61 28.33 -30.20
CA PRO A 61 -8.06 27.14 -30.89
C PRO A 61 -7.46 25.92 -30.20
N TYR A 62 -7.90 25.61 -28.97
CA TYR A 62 -7.89 24.21 -28.55
C TYR A 62 -9.03 23.53 -29.29
N SER A 63 -8.66 23.05 -30.48
CA SER A 63 -9.38 22.02 -31.19
C SER A 63 -9.78 20.94 -30.19
N SER A 64 -11.10 20.83 -29.96
CA SER A 64 -11.71 19.64 -29.40
C SER A 64 -11.30 18.45 -30.28
N SER A 65 -10.26 17.74 -29.88
CA SER A 65 -9.98 16.41 -30.43
C SER A 65 -11.08 15.50 -29.92
N SER A 66 -12.10 15.32 -30.75
CA SER A 66 -13.03 14.22 -30.63
C SER A 66 -12.24 12.91 -30.75
N GLN A 67 -12.23 12.17 -29.64
CA GLN A 67 -12.39 10.71 -29.58
C GLN A 67 -11.38 9.85 -30.36
N ALA A 68 -10.10 9.99 -30.04
CA ALA A 68 -9.27 8.79 -29.89
C ALA A 68 -9.41 8.35 -28.42
N GLY A 69 -9.91 7.13 -28.16
CA GLY A 69 -10.13 6.64 -26.79
C GLY A 69 -8.86 6.73 -25.94
N SER A 70 -8.99 7.10 -24.66
CA SER A 70 -7.86 7.17 -23.73
C SER A 70 -7.11 5.83 -23.70
N ARG A 71 -5.77 5.85 -23.70
CA ARG A 71 -4.94 4.64 -23.56
C ARG A 71 -5.24 3.87 -22.27
N LEU A 72 -5.75 4.56 -21.24
CA LEU A 72 -6.22 3.93 -20.00
C LEU A 72 -7.32 2.87 -20.26
N LEU A 73 -8.12 3.05 -21.31
CA LEU A 73 -9.21 2.18 -21.72
C LEU A 73 -8.84 1.29 -22.93
N SER A 74 -7.56 1.23 -23.29
CA SER A 74 -7.09 0.36 -24.37
C SER A 74 -6.68 -1.03 -23.86
N PRO A 75 -6.84 -2.08 -24.68
CA PRO A 75 -6.37 -3.41 -24.33
C PRO A 75 -4.85 -3.48 -24.09
N THR A 76 -4.44 -4.42 -23.25
CA THR A 76 -3.03 -4.72 -23.00
C THR A 76 -2.85 -6.16 -22.56
N LYS A 77 -1.63 -6.69 -22.69
CA LYS A 77 -1.26 -8.01 -22.16
C LYS A 77 -0.40 -7.84 -20.91
N VAL A 78 -0.73 -8.57 -19.85
CA VAL A 78 0.03 -8.59 -18.58
C VAL A 78 0.33 -10.03 -18.23
N GLY A 79 1.56 -10.47 -18.45
CA GLY A 79 1.92 -11.88 -18.31
C GLY A 79 1.03 -12.77 -19.19
N SER A 80 0.25 -13.65 -18.57
CA SER A 80 -0.73 -14.52 -19.25
C SER A 80 -2.12 -13.89 -19.44
N LEU A 81 -2.37 -12.70 -18.88
CA LEU A 81 -3.67 -12.05 -18.88
C LEU A 81 -3.83 -11.13 -20.10
N ASP A 82 -4.90 -11.33 -20.86
CA ASP A 82 -5.30 -10.45 -21.96
C ASP A 82 -6.39 -9.50 -21.46
N LEU A 83 -6.01 -8.27 -21.13
CA LEU A 83 -6.87 -7.25 -20.52
C LEU A 83 -7.48 -6.34 -21.59
N LYS A 84 -8.70 -5.87 -21.35
CA LYS A 84 -9.43 -4.94 -22.23
C LYS A 84 -9.21 -3.46 -21.87
N HIS A 85 -8.69 -3.19 -20.68
CA HIS A 85 -8.32 -1.85 -20.22
C HIS A 85 -7.18 -1.91 -19.21
N ARG A 86 -6.62 -0.75 -18.87
CA ARG A 86 -5.47 -0.58 -17.98
C ARG A 86 -5.84 -0.12 -16.57
N VAL A 87 -7.14 -0.03 -16.26
CA VAL A 87 -7.68 0.24 -14.92
C VAL A 87 -7.62 -1.03 -14.07
N VAL A 88 -6.92 -0.97 -12.94
CA VAL A 88 -6.73 -2.10 -12.00
C VAL A 88 -7.38 -1.79 -10.66
N MET A 89 -8.07 -2.76 -10.06
CA MET A 89 -8.47 -2.65 -8.65
C MET A 89 -7.27 -2.96 -7.76
N ALA A 90 -6.83 -1.96 -6.99
CA ALA A 90 -5.73 -2.11 -6.05
C ALA A 90 -6.11 -3.07 -4.90
N PRO A 91 -5.12 -3.71 -4.27
CA PRO A 91 -5.34 -4.52 -3.07
C PRO A 91 -5.80 -3.62 -1.90
N MET A 92 -6.95 -3.96 -1.31
CA MET A 92 -7.59 -3.16 -0.26
C MET A 92 -8.08 -4.04 0.87
N THR A 93 -7.38 -4.08 2.00
CA THR A 93 -7.88 -4.78 3.20
C THR A 93 -9.18 -4.18 3.70
N ARG A 94 -10.22 -5.01 3.88
CA ARG A 94 -11.57 -4.55 4.27
C ARG A 94 -12.07 -5.14 5.60
N ASN A 95 -11.27 -5.96 6.27
CA ASN A 95 -11.56 -6.60 7.57
C ASN A 95 -12.92 -7.30 7.61
N ARG A 96 -13.29 -8.06 6.58
CA ARG A 96 -14.63 -8.65 6.43
C ARG A 96 -14.63 -10.17 6.31
N ALA A 97 -13.51 -10.82 6.66
CA ALA A 97 -13.45 -12.26 6.82
C ALA A 97 -13.93 -12.69 8.23
N SER A 98 -14.23 -13.97 8.40
CA SER A 98 -14.46 -14.56 9.72
C SER A 98 -13.21 -14.49 10.60
N GLU A 99 -13.35 -14.82 11.88
CA GLU A 99 -12.21 -14.93 12.81
C GLU A 99 -11.19 -15.99 12.36
N ASP A 100 -11.64 -17.05 11.67
CA ASP A 100 -10.80 -18.09 11.08
C ASP A 100 -10.20 -17.69 9.71
N GLY A 101 -10.38 -16.43 9.30
CA GLY A 101 -9.89 -15.90 8.03
C GLY A 101 -10.60 -16.48 6.81
N ILE A 102 -11.86 -16.92 6.94
CA ILE A 102 -12.66 -17.36 5.80
C ILE A 102 -13.34 -16.12 5.18
N PRO A 103 -13.20 -15.87 3.85
CA PRO A 103 -13.98 -14.85 3.16
C PRO A 103 -15.47 -14.96 3.50
N SER A 104 -16.13 -13.83 3.76
CA SER A 104 -17.56 -13.83 4.10
C SER A 104 -18.44 -14.08 2.88
N ASP A 105 -19.72 -14.39 3.12
CA ASP A 105 -20.68 -14.67 2.06
C ASP A 105 -20.86 -13.50 1.07
N TYR A 106 -20.62 -12.27 1.53
CA TYR A 106 -20.72 -11.05 0.72
C TYR A 106 -19.40 -10.65 0.04
N THR A 107 -18.27 -11.34 0.32
CA THR A 107 -17.00 -11.10 -0.38
C THR A 107 -17.12 -11.40 -1.88
N ALA A 108 -17.85 -12.45 -2.26
CA ALA A 108 -18.06 -12.78 -3.67
C ALA A 108 -18.80 -11.66 -4.41
N THR A 109 -19.87 -11.12 -3.81
CA THR A 109 -20.61 -9.97 -4.35
C THR A 109 -19.74 -8.72 -4.48
N TYR A 110 -18.86 -8.46 -3.51
CA TYR A 110 -17.97 -7.30 -3.54
C TYR A 110 -17.02 -7.29 -4.74
N TYR A 111 -16.37 -8.42 -5.02
CA TYR A 111 -15.48 -8.56 -6.19
C TYR A 111 -16.29 -8.70 -7.49
N GLU A 112 -17.49 -9.31 -7.46
CA GLU A 112 -18.38 -9.38 -8.63
C GLU A 112 -18.80 -7.99 -9.11
N GLN A 113 -19.23 -7.12 -8.19
CA GLN A 113 -19.66 -5.75 -8.49
C GLN A 113 -18.57 -4.92 -9.19
N ARG A 114 -17.30 -5.24 -8.92
CA ARG A 114 -16.11 -4.55 -9.46
C ARG A 114 -15.52 -5.23 -10.69
N ALA A 115 -16.05 -6.38 -11.06
CA ALA A 115 -15.56 -7.13 -12.21
C ALA A 115 -16.12 -6.56 -13.52
N THR A 116 -15.21 -6.34 -14.45
CA THR A 116 -15.49 -5.95 -15.84
C THR A 116 -14.85 -6.96 -16.77
N ASP A 117 -15.45 -7.11 -17.95
CA ASP A 117 -14.91 -7.96 -19.00
C ASP A 117 -13.50 -7.49 -19.39
N GLY A 118 -12.49 -8.34 -19.19
CA GLY A 118 -11.07 -8.05 -19.39
C GLY A 118 -10.47 -7.06 -18.37
N GLY A 119 -11.08 -6.87 -17.20
CA GLY A 119 -10.51 -6.08 -16.10
C GLY A 119 -9.65 -6.91 -15.15
N LEU A 120 -8.71 -6.27 -14.44
CA LEU A 120 -7.84 -6.93 -13.44
C LEU A 120 -8.17 -6.44 -12.03
N GLN A 121 -8.42 -7.38 -11.12
CA GLN A 121 -8.57 -7.13 -9.69
C GLN A 121 -7.44 -7.79 -8.89
N ILE A 122 -6.89 -7.09 -7.90
CA ILE A 122 -5.96 -7.66 -6.93
C ILE A 122 -6.71 -7.69 -5.59
N THR A 123 -6.74 -8.86 -4.93
CA THR A 123 -7.47 -9.01 -3.67
C THR A 123 -6.91 -8.13 -2.57
N GLU A 124 -7.69 -7.97 -1.51
CA GLU A 124 -7.15 -7.65 -0.20
C GLU A 124 -5.98 -8.56 0.19
N GLY A 125 -5.14 -8.05 1.10
CA GLY A 125 -4.02 -8.82 1.65
C GLY A 125 -4.55 -10.11 2.27
N THR A 126 -4.03 -11.24 1.78
CA THR A 126 -4.49 -12.58 2.15
C THR A 126 -3.36 -13.32 2.86
N ILE A 127 -3.61 -13.70 4.11
CA ILE A 127 -2.61 -14.26 5.00
C ILE A 127 -2.20 -15.68 4.55
N ILE A 128 -0.90 -15.93 4.50
CA ILE A 128 -0.32 -17.18 3.95
C ILE A 128 -0.31 -18.37 4.93
N ALA A 129 -0.39 -18.09 6.23
CA ALA A 129 -0.38 -19.07 7.32
C ALA A 129 -0.89 -18.42 8.62
N PRO A 130 -1.44 -19.18 9.59
CA PRO A 130 -1.94 -18.62 10.85
C PRO A 130 -0.90 -17.73 11.57
N GLU A 131 0.35 -18.18 11.65
CA GLU A 131 1.44 -17.46 12.31
C GLU A 131 2.00 -16.28 11.51
N ALA A 132 1.58 -16.10 10.25
CA ALA A 132 1.89 -14.94 9.44
C ALA A 132 0.83 -13.82 9.59
N GLY A 133 -0.26 -14.09 10.32
CA GLY A 133 -1.36 -13.17 10.60
C GLY A 133 -1.05 -12.18 11.70
N GLY A 134 -2.06 -11.87 12.52
CA GLY A 134 -1.99 -10.84 13.56
C GLY A 134 -2.84 -9.61 13.30
N LEU A 135 -3.82 -9.72 12.41
CA LEU A 135 -4.85 -8.71 12.19
C LEU A 135 -6.21 -9.43 12.16
N ALA A 136 -7.19 -8.90 12.88
CA ALA A 136 -8.51 -9.52 12.97
C ALA A 136 -9.27 -9.40 11.64
N ASN A 137 -10.08 -10.43 11.34
CA ASN A 137 -11.05 -10.44 10.24
C ASN A 137 -10.46 -10.20 8.84
N VAL A 138 -9.20 -10.57 8.60
CA VAL A 138 -8.61 -10.59 7.25
C VAL A 138 -8.59 -12.02 6.71
N PRO A 139 -8.74 -12.21 5.39
CA PRO A 139 -8.83 -13.55 4.83
C PRO A 139 -7.47 -14.25 4.82
N GLY A 140 -7.53 -15.58 4.82
CA GLY A 140 -6.40 -16.48 4.64
C GLY A 140 -6.48 -17.29 3.37
N ILE A 141 -5.40 -18.01 3.06
CA ILE A 141 -5.38 -19.03 2.00
C ILE A 141 -4.46 -20.22 2.35
N TRP A 142 -4.44 -20.64 3.61
CA TRP A 142 -3.59 -21.72 4.11
C TRP A 142 -4.30 -23.06 4.29
N ASN A 143 -5.64 -23.10 4.21
CA ASN A 143 -6.42 -24.31 4.41
C ASN A 143 -7.54 -24.50 3.37
N ALA A 144 -8.11 -25.70 3.32
CA ALA A 144 -9.12 -26.08 2.34
C ALA A 144 -10.43 -25.26 2.44
N GLN A 145 -10.87 -24.88 3.64
CA GLN A 145 -12.10 -24.10 3.81
C GLN A 145 -11.96 -22.70 3.20
N GLN A 146 -10.79 -22.09 3.39
CA GLN A 146 -10.47 -20.79 2.77
C GLN A 146 -10.37 -20.90 1.25
N VAL A 147 -9.76 -21.97 0.73
CA VAL A 147 -9.71 -22.25 -0.71
C VAL A 147 -11.12 -22.38 -1.29
N GLU A 148 -12.01 -23.16 -0.68
CA GLU A 148 -13.39 -23.32 -1.15
C GLU A 148 -14.19 -22.01 -1.09
N ALA A 149 -13.95 -21.16 -0.09
CA ALA A 149 -14.58 -19.84 -0.02
C ALA A 149 -14.07 -18.93 -1.15
N TRP A 150 -12.76 -18.91 -1.39
CA TRP A 150 -12.17 -18.13 -2.49
C TRP A 150 -12.61 -18.62 -3.88
N LYS A 151 -12.84 -19.93 -4.08
CA LYS A 151 -13.41 -20.47 -5.34
C LYS A 151 -14.73 -19.81 -5.72
N LYS A 152 -15.58 -19.47 -4.75
CA LYS A 152 -16.84 -18.75 -5.00
C LYS A 152 -16.57 -17.33 -5.50
N VAL A 153 -15.57 -16.65 -4.93
CA VAL A 153 -15.20 -15.29 -5.28
C VAL A 153 -14.61 -15.23 -6.69
N THR A 154 -13.61 -16.07 -6.98
CA THR A 154 -12.95 -16.14 -8.28
C THR A 154 -13.95 -16.50 -9.39
N GLY A 155 -14.82 -17.49 -9.13
CA GLY A 155 -15.90 -17.87 -10.05
C GLY A 155 -16.81 -16.69 -10.42
N LYS A 156 -17.19 -15.85 -9.45
CA LYS A 156 -18.01 -14.65 -9.71
C LYS A 156 -17.31 -13.58 -10.53
N VAL A 157 -16.01 -13.40 -10.35
CA VAL A 157 -15.22 -12.48 -11.20
C VAL A 157 -15.10 -13.03 -12.62
N HIS A 158 -14.83 -14.33 -12.76
CA HIS A 158 -14.73 -14.99 -14.05
C HIS A 158 -16.05 -15.03 -14.82
N GLU A 159 -17.20 -15.15 -14.14
CA GLU A 159 -18.54 -15.03 -14.75
C GLU A 159 -18.76 -13.67 -15.44
N LYS A 160 -18.06 -12.61 -15.01
CA LYS A 160 -18.08 -11.28 -15.63
C LYS A 160 -16.99 -11.07 -16.68
N GLY A 161 -16.16 -12.09 -16.94
CA GLY A 161 -15.01 -12.01 -17.84
C GLY A 161 -13.81 -11.25 -17.25
N GLY A 162 -13.81 -10.95 -15.95
CA GLY A 162 -12.68 -10.31 -15.29
C GLY A 162 -11.61 -11.31 -14.88
N SER A 163 -10.43 -10.80 -14.54
CA SER A 163 -9.33 -11.55 -13.92
C SER A 163 -9.12 -11.10 -12.47
N ILE A 164 -8.71 -12.02 -11.62
CA ILE A 164 -8.42 -11.75 -10.21
C ILE A 164 -7.15 -12.45 -9.75
N VAL A 165 -6.34 -11.71 -8.98
CA VAL A 165 -5.03 -12.14 -8.47
C VAL A 165 -5.04 -12.08 -6.94
N CYS A 166 -4.52 -13.11 -6.28
CA CYS A 166 -4.43 -13.16 -4.82
C CYS A 166 -3.17 -12.43 -4.32
N GLN A 167 -3.33 -11.44 -3.45
CA GLN A 167 -2.20 -10.80 -2.79
C GLN A 167 -1.74 -11.58 -1.55
N LEU A 168 -0.55 -12.18 -1.60
CA LEU A 168 0.02 -12.99 -0.52
C LEU A 168 0.70 -12.13 0.54
N TRP A 169 0.32 -12.32 1.80
CA TRP A 169 0.65 -11.41 2.88
C TRP A 169 1.13 -12.09 4.17
N ALA A 170 2.11 -11.47 4.82
CA ALA A 170 2.61 -11.81 6.15
C ALA A 170 2.94 -10.52 6.90
N LEU A 171 2.41 -10.33 8.12
CA LEU A 171 2.48 -9.03 8.80
C LEU A 171 3.88 -8.69 9.32
N GLY A 172 4.58 -9.65 9.90
CA GLY A 172 5.86 -9.41 10.56
C GLY A 172 5.70 -8.57 11.84
N ARG A 173 6.57 -7.59 12.08
CA ARG A 173 6.68 -6.85 13.36
C ARG A 173 5.44 -6.04 13.81
N VAL A 174 4.45 -5.92 12.92
CA VAL A 174 3.20 -5.19 13.15
C VAL A 174 2.02 -6.10 13.45
N ALA A 175 2.25 -7.41 13.57
CA ALA A 175 1.24 -8.35 14.03
C ALA A 175 0.81 -8.03 15.48
N ASP A 176 -0.48 -8.15 15.75
CA ASP A 176 -1.04 -8.08 17.10
C ASP A 176 -0.64 -9.33 17.91
N PRO A 177 0.13 -9.19 19.00
CA PRO A 177 0.55 -10.33 19.82
C PRO A 177 -0.61 -11.03 20.54
N ALA A 178 -1.82 -10.44 20.59
CA ALA A 178 -3.01 -11.11 21.10
C ALA A 178 -3.58 -12.16 20.12
N LEU A 179 -3.23 -12.07 18.83
CA LEU A 179 -3.79 -12.89 17.76
C LEU A 179 -2.81 -13.93 17.20
N VAL A 180 -1.52 -13.82 17.53
CA VAL A 180 -0.48 -14.76 17.10
C VAL A 180 0.39 -15.19 18.28
N PRO A 181 0.89 -16.44 18.28
CA PRO A 181 1.73 -16.93 19.38
C PRO A 181 3.09 -16.23 19.46
N LYS A 182 3.57 -15.68 18.33
CA LYS A 182 4.83 -14.96 18.20
C LYS A 182 4.69 -13.90 17.13
N VAL A 183 5.32 -12.73 17.36
CA VAL A 183 5.43 -11.67 16.37
C VAL A 183 6.82 -11.76 15.74
N TYR A 184 6.89 -12.26 14.51
CA TYR A 184 8.16 -12.46 13.82
C TYR A 184 8.68 -11.17 13.19
N ALA A 185 9.99 -10.95 13.24
CA ALA A 185 10.66 -9.81 12.63
C ALA A 185 12.08 -10.19 12.16
N PRO A 186 12.68 -9.46 11.21
CA PRO A 186 14.09 -9.65 10.84
C PRO A 186 15.06 -9.31 11.96
N SER A 187 14.72 -8.35 12.82
CA SER A 187 15.53 -7.86 13.95
C SER A 187 14.63 -7.41 15.10
N ASP A 188 15.21 -7.27 16.29
CA ASP A 188 14.50 -6.80 17.49
C ASP A 188 14.34 -5.27 17.48
N ILE A 189 13.62 -4.78 16.46
CA ILE A 189 13.39 -3.36 16.19
C ILE A 189 11.88 -3.15 16.05
N PRO A 190 11.17 -2.76 17.12
CA PRO A 190 9.73 -2.56 17.06
C PRO A 190 9.36 -1.33 16.23
N SER A 191 8.21 -1.40 15.56
CA SER A 191 7.55 -0.21 15.04
C SER A 191 6.84 0.55 16.17
N SER A 192 6.63 1.85 16.00
CA SER A 192 5.87 2.75 16.85
C SER A 192 4.46 2.23 17.14
N ASN A 193 3.83 1.56 16.17
CA ASN A 193 2.50 0.95 16.29
C ASN A 193 2.52 -0.59 16.42
N GLY A 194 3.70 -1.21 16.49
CA GLY A 194 3.85 -2.67 16.52
C GLY A 194 4.09 -3.26 17.90
N SER A 195 4.22 -4.58 17.96
CA SER A 195 4.59 -5.30 19.19
C SER A 195 5.98 -4.89 19.68
N ARG A 196 6.16 -4.88 21.01
CA ARG A 196 7.48 -4.78 21.65
C ARG A 196 8.11 -6.14 21.97
N ASP A 197 7.31 -7.20 21.95
CA ASP A 197 7.77 -8.58 22.12
C ASP A 197 7.93 -9.20 20.74
N LEU A 198 9.16 -9.16 20.22
CA LEU A 198 9.50 -9.63 18.89
C LEU A 198 10.31 -10.92 18.95
N THR A 199 9.97 -11.86 18.07
CA THR A 199 10.79 -13.03 17.78
C THR A 199 11.63 -12.75 16.54
N VAL A 200 12.94 -12.57 16.72
CA VAL A 200 13.88 -12.48 15.60
C VAL A 200 13.90 -13.81 14.86
N MET A 201 13.58 -13.78 13.57
CA MET A 201 13.50 -15.00 12.77
C MET A 201 14.85 -15.70 12.65
N SER A 202 14.87 -17.00 12.97
CA SER A 202 15.97 -17.89 12.62
C SER A 202 15.93 -18.27 11.13
N GLU A 203 16.99 -18.89 10.62
CA GLU A 203 16.99 -19.42 9.26
C GLU A 203 15.89 -20.49 9.06
N THR A 204 15.63 -21.32 10.07
CA THR A 204 14.52 -22.30 10.02
C THR A 204 13.15 -21.63 9.97
N ASP A 205 12.96 -20.49 10.65
CA ASP A 205 11.72 -19.71 10.52
C ASP A 205 11.59 -19.13 9.12
N ILE A 206 12.69 -18.60 8.56
CA ILE A 206 12.72 -18.06 7.21
C ILE A 206 12.36 -19.13 6.18
N ASP A 207 12.96 -20.32 6.26
CA ASP A 207 12.64 -21.44 5.38
C ASP A 207 11.17 -21.84 5.45
N ARG A 208 10.62 -21.89 6.67
CA ARG A 208 9.21 -22.20 6.90
C ARG A 208 8.28 -21.14 6.32
N PHE A 209 8.59 -19.85 6.44
CA PHE A 209 7.81 -18.78 5.83
C PHE A 209 7.87 -18.80 4.30
N VAL A 210 9.03 -19.09 3.71
CA VAL A 210 9.14 -19.28 2.25
C VAL A 210 8.24 -20.43 1.78
N GLU A 211 8.19 -21.52 2.52
CA GLU A 211 7.28 -22.64 2.23
C GLU A 211 5.80 -22.27 2.41
N HIS A 212 5.46 -21.43 3.39
CA HIS A 212 4.10 -20.89 3.55
C HIS A 212 3.67 -20.07 2.33
N TYR A 213 4.54 -19.20 1.82
CA TYR A 213 4.28 -18.46 0.58
C TYR A 213 4.05 -19.39 -0.62
N ARG A 214 4.87 -20.44 -0.76
CA ARG A 214 4.72 -21.44 -1.83
C ARG A 214 3.38 -22.18 -1.73
N LYS A 215 3.01 -22.66 -0.54
CA LYS A 215 1.73 -23.33 -0.30
C LYS A 215 0.54 -22.42 -0.56
N ALA A 216 0.61 -21.18 -0.09
CA ALA A 216 -0.43 -20.18 -0.32
C ALA A 216 -0.61 -19.88 -1.82
N ALA A 217 0.48 -19.82 -2.60
CA ALA A 217 0.41 -19.67 -4.05
C ALA A 217 -0.26 -20.87 -4.74
N VAL A 218 0.06 -22.10 -4.33
CA VAL A 218 -0.60 -23.32 -4.85
C VAL A 218 -2.09 -23.31 -4.51
N ASN A 219 -2.44 -22.97 -3.27
CA ASN A 219 -3.83 -22.86 -2.82
C ASN A 219 -4.59 -21.75 -3.57
N ALA A 220 -3.92 -20.65 -3.93
CA ALA A 220 -4.51 -19.60 -4.74
C ALA A 220 -4.86 -20.10 -6.15
N VAL A 221 -3.96 -20.83 -6.81
CA VAL A 221 -4.25 -21.46 -8.11
C VAL A 221 -5.38 -22.48 -7.96
N GLU A 222 -5.39 -23.29 -6.90
CA GLU A 222 -6.50 -24.21 -6.63
C GLU A 222 -7.83 -23.48 -6.42
N ALA A 223 -7.80 -22.31 -5.78
CA ALA A 223 -8.95 -21.45 -5.60
C ALA A 223 -9.41 -20.74 -6.89
N GLY A 224 -8.73 -20.94 -8.02
CA GLY A 224 -9.08 -20.35 -9.31
C GLY A 224 -8.58 -18.92 -9.50
N PHE A 225 -7.58 -18.46 -8.73
CA PHE A 225 -6.95 -17.18 -9.04
C PHE A 225 -6.12 -17.26 -10.33
N ASP A 226 -6.13 -16.18 -11.11
CA ASP A 226 -5.37 -16.08 -12.35
C ASP A 226 -3.86 -15.85 -12.10
N GLY A 227 -3.49 -15.54 -10.87
CA GLY A 227 -2.10 -15.37 -10.45
C GLY A 227 -1.99 -14.93 -9.00
N VAL A 228 -0.75 -14.62 -8.59
CA VAL A 228 -0.47 -14.11 -7.25
C VAL A 228 0.41 -12.86 -7.29
N GLU A 229 0.13 -11.93 -6.38
CA GLU A 229 0.97 -10.78 -6.10
C GLU A 229 1.62 -10.94 -4.73
N VAL A 230 2.94 -10.97 -4.66
CA VAL A 230 3.66 -11.01 -3.38
C VAL A 230 3.72 -9.62 -2.77
N HIS A 231 3.19 -9.46 -1.55
CA HIS A 231 3.25 -8.18 -0.84
C HIS A 231 4.66 -7.93 -0.27
N THR A 232 5.44 -7.07 -0.95
CA THR A 232 6.82 -6.67 -0.54
C THR A 232 6.95 -5.20 -0.15
N GLY A 233 5.83 -4.51 0.09
CA GLY A 233 5.80 -3.13 0.58
C GLY A 233 5.06 -2.95 1.90
N ASN A 234 4.71 -1.70 2.17
CA ASN A 234 3.93 -1.16 3.27
C ASN A 234 4.43 -1.58 4.66
N GLY A 235 5.70 -1.88 4.83
CA GLY A 235 6.29 -2.23 6.12
C GLY A 235 5.89 -3.59 6.67
N TYR A 236 5.40 -4.50 5.82
CA TYR A 236 5.12 -5.89 6.19
C TYR A 236 6.35 -6.78 6.07
N LEU A 237 6.24 -8.08 6.38
CA LEU A 237 7.40 -8.93 6.64
C LEU A 237 8.50 -8.86 5.57
N LEU A 238 8.16 -8.98 4.28
CA LEU A 238 9.17 -8.94 3.23
C LEU A 238 9.81 -7.55 3.07
N ASP A 239 9.02 -6.48 3.24
CA ASP A 239 9.51 -5.09 3.25
C ASP A 239 10.44 -4.83 4.44
N GLN A 240 10.11 -5.42 5.59
CA GLN A 240 10.96 -5.34 6.78
C GLN A 240 12.35 -5.94 6.53
N PHE A 241 12.45 -7.03 5.75
CA PHE A 241 13.75 -7.59 5.37
C PHE A 241 14.52 -6.74 4.35
N ILE A 242 13.82 -5.88 3.59
CA ILE A 242 14.43 -5.04 2.55
C ILE A 242 15.11 -3.81 3.15
N GLN A 243 14.52 -3.22 4.21
CA GLN A 243 14.89 -1.90 4.72
C GLN A 243 15.75 -1.95 5.99
N ASN A 244 16.80 -1.13 6.04
CA ASN A 244 17.65 -0.88 7.21
C ASN A 244 16.87 -0.35 8.41
N THR A 245 15.76 0.36 8.20
CA THR A 245 14.89 0.87 9.28
C THR A 245 14.30 -0.22 10.18
N SER A 246 14.34 -1.48 9.74
CA SER A 246 13.77 -2.61 10.50
C SER A 246 14.63 -3.87 10.52
N ASN A 247 15.69 -3.95 9.71
CA ASN A 247 16.57 -5.11 9.63
C ASN A 247 18.04 -4.70 9.84
N HIS A 248 18.62 -5.11 10.98
CA HIS A 248 20.03 -4.94 11.32
C HIS A 248 20.80 -6.28 11.32
N ARG A 249 20.30 -7.29 10.60
CA ARG A 249 20.98 -8.59 10.51
C ARG A 249 22.35 -8.42 9.86
N THR A 250 23.27 -9.30 10.25
CA THR A 250 24.64 -9.37 9.70
C THR A 250 24.91 -10.69 8.97
N ASP A 251 23.87 -11.49 8.79
CA ASP A 251 23.89 -12.78 8.08
C ASP A 251 23.46 -12.59 6.60
N PRO A 252 23.30 -13.67 5.81
CA PRO A 252 22.89 -13.56 4.40
C PRO A 252 21.54 -12.85 4.15
N TYR A 253 20.74 -12.59 5.18
CA TYR A 253 19.47 -11.86 5.11
C TYR A 253 19.58 -10.40 5.55
N THR A 254 20.79 -9.85 5.64
CA THR A 254 21.03 -8.41 5.83
C THR A 254 20.37 -7.59 4.72
N PRO A 255 19.95 -6.32 4.96
CA PRO A 255 19.34 -5.46 3.94
C PRO A 255 20.15 -5.39 2.65
N HIS A 256 19.48 -5.08 1.55
CA HIS A 256 20.07 -4.97 0.21
C HIS A 256 20.69 -6.24 -0.41
N THR A 257 20.74 -7.37 0.32
CA THR A 257 20.94 -8.69 -0.31
C THR A 257 19.70 -9.16 -1.05
N TYR A 258 18.53 -8.69 -0.59
CA TYR A 258 17.20 -9.05 -1.08
C TYR A 258 16.91 -10.56 -1.05
N LEU A 259 17.65 -11.33 -0.24
CA LEU A 259 17.64 -12.79 -0.31
C LEU A 259 16.27 -13.38 0.02
N LEU A 260 15.60 -12.89 1.07
CA LEU A 260 14.28 -13.41 1.44
C LEU A 260 13.19 -13.11 0.38
N PRO A 261 12.97 -11.86 -0.06
CA PRO A 261 12.05 -11.57 -1.17
C PRO A 261 12.36 -12.38 -2.43
N LEU A 262 13.64 -12.50 -2.81
CA LEU A 262 14.05 -13.26 -3.99
C LEU A 262 13.79 -14.76 -3.83
N ARG A 263 14.16 -15.37 -2.70
CA ARG A 263 13.88 -16.77 -2.40
C ARG A 263 12.37 -17.04 -2.45
N THR A 264 11.57 -16.13 -1.92
CA THR A 264 10.11 -16.23 -1.95
C THR A 264 9.59 -16.28 -3.39
N LEU A 265 9.97 -15.31 -4.21
CA LEU A 265 9.54 -15.24 -5.61
C LEU A 265 10.04 -16.43 -6.45
N LEU A 266 11.29 -16.84 -6.30
CA LEU A 266 11.85 -18.02 -6.98
C LEU A 266 11.14 -19.31 -6.57
N THR A 267 10.85 -19.47 -5.27
CA THR A 267 10.15 -20.66 -4.77
C THR A 267 8.72 -20.72 -5.31
N ILE A 268 8.02 -19.58 -5.35
CA ILE A 268 6.71 -19.49 -5.99
C ILE A 268 6.84 -19.82 -7.49
N ALA A 269 7.76 -19.17 -8.22
CA ALA A 269 7.97 -19.41 -9.65
C ALA A 269 8.38 -20.86 -10.00
N SER A 270 8.85 -21.65 -9.03
CA SER A 270 9.08 -23.09 -9.21
C SER A 270 7.79 -23.94 -9.24
N THR A 271 6.65 -23.34 -8.89
CA THR A 271 5.34 -24.01 -8.75
C THR A 271 4.25 -23.48 -9.68
N LEU A 272 4.31 -22.21 -10.09
CA LEU A 272 3.44 -21.65 -11.12
C LEU A 272 4.25 -20.81 -12.11
N PRO A 273 3.76 -20.62 -13.36
CA PRO A 273 4.44 -19.80 -14.35
C PRO A 273 4.70 -18.38 -13.85
N SER A 274 5.91 -17.85 -14.07
CA SER A 274 6.25 -16.45 -13.72
C SER A 274 5.32 -15.42 -14.38
N THR A 275 4.69 -15.79 -15.49
CA THR A 275 3.67 -14.99 -16.20
C THR A 275 2.37 -14.82 -15.41
N ASN A 276 2.25 -15.44 -14.25
CA ASN A 276 1.13 -15.34 -13.32
C ASN A 276 1.60 -14.84 -11.94
N LEU A 277 2.82 -14.31 -11.86
CA LEU A 277 3.47 -13.85 -10.63
C LEU A 277 3.90 -12.38 -10.78
N GLY A 278 3.54 -11.57 -9.79
CA GLY A 278 4.10 -10.24 -9.61
C GLY A 278 4.39 -9.92 -8.16
N PHE A 279 4.91 -8.73 -7.90
CA PHE A 279 5.14 -8.25 -6.53
C PHE A 279 4.89 -6.76 -6.42
N ARG A 280 4.55 -6.33 -5.19
CA ARG A 280 4.19 -4.95 -4.88
C ARG A 280 5.16 -4.29 -3.91
N ILE A 281 5.64 -3.10 -4.24
CA ILE A 281 6.57 -2.30 -3.45
C ILE A 281 6.00 -0.90 -3.15
N SER A 282 6.49 -0.29 -2.08
CA SER A 282 6.07 1.05 -1.64
C SER A 282 7.28 1.92 -1.26
N PRO A 283 8.12 2.31 -2.24
CA PRO A 283 9.46 2.83 -1.96
C PRO A 283 9.49 4.05 -1.04
N TRP A 284 8.49 4.92 -1.18
CA TRP A 284 8.41 6.20 -0.47
C TRP A 284 7.47 6.19 0.74
N SER A 285 6.96 5.03 1.14
CA SER A 285 6.01 4.96 2.24
C SER A 285 6.70 5.14 3.59
N THR A 286 6.18 6.04 4.42
CA THR A 286 6.55 6.20 5.84
C THR A 286 5.71 5.30 6.75
N PHE A 287 4.73 4.59 6.19
CA PHE A 287 3.81 3.75 6.94
C PHE A 287 4.58 2.66 7.71
N GLN A 288 4.22 2.45 8.98
CA GLN A 288 4.84 1.45 9.88
C GLN A 288 6.36 1.68 10.11
N ASP A 289 6.74 2.96 10.17
CA ASP A 289 8.11 3.47 10.32
C ASP A 289 9.08 2.91 9.27
N MET A 290 8.59 2.79 8.04
CA MET A 290 9.42 2.56 6.87
C MET A 290 9.99 3.87 6.34
N LEU A 291 10.70 3.75 5.21
CA LEU A 291 11.37 4.77 4.39
C LEU A 291 12.89 4.69 4.52
N GLU A 292 13.53 4.22 3.45
CA GLU A 292 14.98 4.30 3.30
C GLU A 292 15.45 5.72 2.96
N PRO A 293 16.68 6.11 3.34
CA PRO A 293 17.26 7.38 2.92
C PRO A 293 17.40 7.53 1.41
N ASP A 294 17.60 6.41 0.69
CA ASP A 294 17.64 6.36 -0.77
C ASP A 294 16.67 5.26 -1.27
N PRO A 295 15.38 5.61 -1.43
CA PRO A 295 14.34 4.68 -1.88
C PRO A 295 14.62 4.11 -3.26
N VAL A 296 15.09 4.95 -4.20
CA VAL A 296 15.32 4.54 -5.59
C VAL A 296 16.45 3.52 -5.66
N ARG A 297 17.55 3.72 -4.94
CA ARG A 297 18.64 2.73 -4.89
C ARG A 297 18.19 1.41 -4.26
N THR A 298 17.44 1.48 -3.17
CA THR A 298 16.99 0.27 -2.45
C THR A 298 16.03 -0.54 -3.29
N PHE A 299 14.92 0.08 -3.71
CA PHE A 299 13.86 -0.63 -4.41
C PHE A 299 14.20 -0.87 -5.88
N GLY A 300 14.97 0.02 -6.52
CA GLY A 300 15.55 -0.25 -7.85
C GLY A 300 16.54 -1.42 -7.82
N GLY A 301 17.33 -1.56 -6.75
CA GLY A 301 18.18 -2.73 -6.54
C GLY A 301 17.39 -4.03 -6.40
N LEU A 302 16.32 -4.03 -5.61
CA LEU A 302 15.40 -5.16 -5.48
C LEU A 302 14.77 -5.53 -6.83
N VAL A 303 14.16 -4.57 -7.52
CA VAL A 303 13.52 -4.77 -8.82
C VAL A 303 14.52 -5.31 -9.83
N GLY A 304 15.69 -4.68 -9.93
CA GLY A 304 16.74 -5.11 -10.85
C GLY A 304 17.30 -6.49 -10.55
N ARG A 305 17.29 -6.93 -9.27
CA ARG A 305 17.68 -8.27 -8.87
C ARG A 305 16.61 -9.30 -9.22
N VAL A 306 15.36 -9.04 -8.84
CA VAL A 306 14.23 -9.93 -9.12
C VAL A 306 14.07 -10.17 -10.62
N LEU A 307 14.09 -9.11 -11.44
CA LEU A 307 13.94 -9.25 -12.89
C LEU A 307 15.12 -9.98 -13.56
N GLY A 308 16.31 -9.97 -12.93
CA GLY A 308 17.46 -10.73 -13.41
C GLY A 308 17.33 -12.24 -13.15
N ASP A 309 16.70 -12.62 -12.03
CA ASP A 309 16.67 -14.01 -11.55
C ASP A 309 15.30 -14.70 -11.78
N VAL A 310 14.22 -13.93 -12.00
CA VAL A 310 12.85 -14.43 -12.24
C VAL A 310 12.40 -14.05 -13.66
N PRO A 311 12.84 -14.77 -14.71
CA PRO A 311 12.48 -14.45 -16.08
C PRO A 311 10.97 -14.62 -16.32
N GLY A 312 10.39 -13.69 -17.09
CA GLY A 312 8.98 -13.71 -17.45
C GLY A 312 8.03 -13.29 -16.32
N LEU A 313 8.53 -12.63 -15.26
CA LEU A 313 7.69 -12.03 -14.23
C LEU A 313 6.62 -11.13 -14.86
N ALA A 314 5.37 -11.32 -14.42
CA ALA A 314 4.21 -10.71 -15.06
C ALA A 314 4.11 -9.20 -14.83
N TRP A 315 4.30 -8.74 -13.59
CA TRP A 315 4.26 -7.32 -13.26
C TRP A 315 5.12 -6.92 -12.05
N VAL A 316 5.47 -5.64 -12.02
CA VAL A 316 5.93 -4.92 -10.82
C VAL A 316 4.89 -3.86 -10.49
N HIS A 317 4.38 -3.88 -9.26
CA HIS A 317 3.38 -2.94 -8.77
C HIS A 317 4.02 -1.95 -7.80
N VAL A 318 4.01 -0.66 -8.15
CA VAL A 318 4.69 0.40 -7.41
C VAL A 318 3.68 1.41 -6.87
N ILE A 319 3.73 1.67 -5.56
CA ILE A 319 3.01 2.78 -4.94
C ILE A 319 3.87 4.04 -5.07
N ARG A 320 3.33 5.08 -5.71
CA ARG A 320 3.99 6.38 -5.89
C ARG A 320 4.14 7.14 -4.56
N PRO A 321 5.03 8.15 -4.46
CA PRO A 321 5.08 9.01 -3.28
C PRO A 321 3.77 9.78 -3.10
N GLU A 322 3.47 10.14 -1.86
CA GLU A 322 2.38 11.09 -1.57
C GLU A 322 2.62 12.44 -2.28
N GLU A 323 1.56 13.22 -2.48
CA GLU A 323 1.63 14.50 -3.18
C GLU A 323 2.73 15.41 -2.60
N GLY A 324 3.60 15.92 -3.47
CA GLY A 324 4.74 16.76 -3.09
C GLY A 324 6.03 16.01 -2.71
N GLY A 325 6.02 14.67 -2.73
CA GLY A 325 7.23 13.86 -2.57
C GLY A 325 8.13 13.85 -3.81
N GLU A 326 9.41 13.52 -3.63
CA GLU A 326 10.39 13.41 -4.72
C GLU A 326 10.01 12.24 -5.64
N ASP A 327 9.78 12.53 -6.92
CA ASP A 327 9.34 11.53 -7.89
C ASP A 327 10.53 10.75 -8.45
N GLY A 328 10.70 9.53 -7.93
CA GLY A 328 11.64 8.54 -8.47
C GLY A 328 10.96 7.36 -9.19
N VAL A 329 9.67 7.49 -9.53
CA VAL A 329 8.90 6.39 -10.15
C VAL A 329 9.48 6.04 -11.52
N GLU A 330 9.88 7.05 -12.31
CA GLU A 330 10.46 6.81 -13.64
C GLU A 330 11.77 6.02 -13.55
N SER A 331 12.63 6.27 -12.56
CA SER A 331 13.88 5.50 -12.38
C SER A 331 13.62 4.01 -12.14
N ILE A 332 12.58 3.66 -11.37
CA ILE A 332 12.18 2.26 -11.16
C ILE A 332 11.56 1.70 -12.44
N ARG A 333 10.76 2.49 -13.16
CA ARG A 333 10.17 2.11 -14.45
C ARG A 333 11.23 1.80 -15.49
N GLU A 334 12.28 2.60 -15.59
CA GLU A 334 13.40 2.37 -16.51
C GLU A 334 14.06 1.02 -16.25
N ILE A 335 14.28 0.66 -14.98
CA ILE A 335 14.81 -0.67 -14.61
C ILE A 335 13.88 -1.79 -15.09
N VAL A 336 12.56 -1.63 -14.92
CA VAL A 336 11.58 -2.61 -15.43
C VAL A 336 11.61 -2.70 -16.95
N ARG A 337 11.70 -1.56 -17.65
CA ARG A 337 11.77 -1.49 -19.12
C ARG A 337 13.03 -2.17 -19.64
N GLU A 338 14.17 -1.95 -19.00
CA GLU A 338 15.47 -2.49 -19.42
C GLU A 338 15.62 -3.99 -19.13
N LYS A 339 15.17 -4.43 -17.94
CA LYS A 339 15.43 -5.81 -17.46
C LYS A 339 14.25 -6.76 -17.57
N GLY A 340 13.02 -6.25 -17.47
CA GLY A 340 11.82 -7.08 -17.34
C GLY A 340 11.36 -7.75 -18.62
N LYS A 341 11.70 -7.22 -19.80
CA LYS A 341 11.36 -7.78 -21.14
C LYS A 341 9.95 -8.40 -21.21
N GLY A 342 8.93 -7.56 -21.07
CA GLY A 342 7.52 -7.99 -21.08
C GLY A 342 6.84 -7.97 -19.71
N THR A 343 7.58 -7.70 -18.63
CA THR A 343 7.01 -7.37 -17.33
C THR A 343 6.23 -6.05 -17.39
N ALA A 344 4.97 -6.07 -16.98
CA ALA A 344 4.13 -4.89 -16.91
C ALA A 344 4.48 -4.01 -15.69
N PHE A 345 4.22 -2.71 -15.81
CA PHE A 345 4.34 -1.77 -14.69
C PHE A 345 2.94 -1.36 -14.24
N ILE A 346 2.60 -1.64 -12.99
CA ILE A 346 1.36 -1.20 -12.35
C ILE A 346 1.71 -0.05 -11.39
N VAL A 347 1.12 1.11 -11.58
CA VAL A 347 1.32 2.27 -10.69
C VAL A 347 0.08 2.53 -9.85
N ALA A 348 0.26 2.84 -8.57
CA ALA A 348 -0.81 3.14 -7.63
C ALA A 348 -0.51 4.37 -6.78
N GLY A 349 -1.54 4.93 -6.16
CA GLY A 349 -1.46 6.04 -5.20
C GLY A 349 -1.93 7.36 -5.80
N GLY A 350 -2.83 8.06 -5.12
CA GLY A 350 -3.28 9.42 -5.49
C GLY A 350 -4.13 9.57 -6.75
N TYR A 351 -4.15 8.61 -7.68
CA TYR A 351 -4.86 8.78 -8.95
C TYR A 351 -6.39 8.91 -8.80
N ASP A 352 -6.92 9.91 -9.49
CA ASP A 352 -8.32 10.03 -9.89
C ASP A 352 -8.45 9.71 -11.40
N PRO A 353 -9.67 9.61 -11.97
CA PRO A 353 -9.87 9.34 -13.39
C PRO A 353 -9.09 10.25 -14.34
N GLU A 354 -9.01 11.54 -14.03
CA GLU A 354 -8.41 12.54 -14.91
C GLU A 354 -6.89 12.41 -14.93
N SER A 355 -6.26 12.42 -13.76
CA SER A 355 -4.82 12.20 -13.61
C SER A 355 -4.37 10.83 -14.13
N ALA A 356 -5.22 9.80 -14.03
CA ALA A 356 -4.94 8.50 -14.62
C ALA A 356 -5.00 8.50 -16.15
N LYS A 357 -5.97 9.20 -16.75
CA LYS A 357 -6.04 9.39 -18.20
C LYS A 357 -4.78 10.10 -18.71
N GLN A 358 -4.38 11.19 -18.06
CA GLN A 358 -3.16 11.96 -18.38
C GLN A 358 -1.89 11.11 -18.22
N HIS A 359 -1.82 10.29 -17.17
CA HIS A 359 -0.70 9.35 -16.97
C HIS A 359 -0.59 8.33 -18.11
N ALA A 360 -1.72 7.78 -18.54
CA ALA A 360 -1.77 6.79 -19.60
C ALA A 360 -1.46 7.39 -21.00
N GLU A 361 -1.55 8.71 -21.20
CA GLU A 361 -1.13 9.33 -22.46
C GLU A 361 0.39 9.19 -22.69
N ASN A 362 1.16 9.18 -21.61
CA ASN A 362 2.61 9.25 -21.64
C ASN A 362 3.30 7.91 -21.30
N THR A 363 2.54 6.90 -20.86
CA THR A 363 3.07 5.62 -20.40
C THR A 363 2.24 4.45 -20.94
N ASP A 364 2.80 3.23 -20.89
CA ASP A 364 2.06 1.99 -21.17
C ASP A 364 1.65 1.28 -19.87
N ASP A 365 1.57 2.02 -18.78
CA ASP A 365 1.29 1.49 -17.46
C ASP A 365 -0.14 1.03 -17.29
N LEU A 366 -0.33 0.17 -16.29
CA LEU A 366 -1.62 -0.01 -15.65
C LEU A 366 -1.73 0.93 -14.45
N VAL A 367 -2.90 1.52 -14.25
CA VAL A 367 -3.17 2.43 -13.14
C VAL A 367 -4.12 1.75 -12.16
N ALA A 368 -3.66 1.54 -10.93
CA ALA A 368 -4.41 0.89 -9.87
C ALA A 368 -5.09 1.90 -8.95
N PHE A 369 -6.39 1.70 -8.73
CA PHE A 369 -7.23 2.54 -7.88
C PHE A 369 -7.64 1.79 -6.61
N GLY A 370 -7.47 2.45 -5.46
CA GLY A 370 -7.94 1.94 -4.16
C GLY A 370 -9.28 2.55 -3.79
N ARG A 371 -9.24 3.67 -3.05
CA ARG A 371 -10.41 4.39 -2.50
C ARG A 371 -11.56 4.56 -3.50
N TYR A 372 -11.29 4.89 -4.76
CA TYR A 372 -12.35 5.05 -5.76
C TYR A 372 -13.03 3.73 -6.13
N PHE A 373 -12.32 2.60 -6.17
CA PHE A 373 -12.96 1.29 -6.34
C PHE A 373 -13.76 0.86 -5.09
N ILE A 374 -13.46 1.38 -3.90
CA ILE A 374 -14.31 1.13 -2.72
C ILE A 374 -15.71 1.68 -2.97
N SER A 375 -15.84 2.96 -3.34
CA SER A 375 -17.14 3.61 -3.48
C SER A 375 -17.78 3.51 -4.86
N ASN A 376 -17.03 3.12 -5.89
CA ASN A 376 -17.53 3.04 -7.26
C ASN A 376 -17.31 1.62 -7.80
N PRO A 377 -18.28 0.70 -7.60
CA PRO A 377 -18.16 -0.65 -8.15
C PRO A 377 -18.02 -0.64 -9.68
N ASP A 378 -18.65 0.31 -10.35
CA ASP A 378 -18.62 0.51 -11.80
C ASP A 378 -17.57 1.55 -12.26
N LEU A 379 -16.47 1.73 -11.51
CA LEU A 379 -15.47 2.79 -11.74
C LEU A 379 -15.01 2.86 -13.21
N VAL A 380 -14.74 1.73 -13.86
CA VAL A 380 -14.32 1.67 -15.27
C VAL A 380 -15.35 2.33 -16.18
N ARG A 381 -16.64 2.03 -15.99
CA ARG A 381 -17.74 2.62 -16.76
C ARG A 381 -17.86 4.12 -16.51
N ARG A 382 -17.61 4.57 -15.27
CA ARG A 382 -17.58 6.00 -14.94
C ARG A 382 -16.43 6.72 -15.63
N ILE A 383 -15.25 6.11 -15.69
CA ILE A 383 -14.08 6.64 -16.43
C ILE A 383 -14.37 6.73 -17.93
N GLU A 384 -15.01 5.70 -18.50
CA GLU A 384 -15.36 5.65 -19.93
C GLU A 384 -16.36 6.73 -20.35
N ASN A 385 -17.33 7.01 -19.49
CA ASN A 385 -18.45 7.91 -19.81
C ASN A 385 -18.36 9.28 -19.11
N ASP A 386 -17.25 9.56 -18.42
CA ASP A 386 -17.06 10.75 -17.59
C ASP A 386 -18.20 10.98 -16.59
N TYR A 387 -18.71 9.89 -15.99
CA TYR A 387 -19.75 9.98 -14.98
C TYR A 387 -19.20 10.45 -13.63
N PRO A 388 -20.01 11.18 -12.83
CA PRO A 388 -19.63 11.57 -11.47
C PRO A 388 -19.25 10.37 -10.61
N LEU A 389 -18.23 10.52 -9.76
CA LEU A 389 -17.84 9.50 -8.80
C LEU A 389 -18.69 9.60 -7.53
N ALA A 390 -19.05 8.46 -6.96
CA ALA A 390 -19.56 8.37 -5.60
C ALA A 390 -18.43 8.64 -4.60
N GLU A 391 -18.72 9.46 -3.59
CA GLU A 391 -17.81 9.72 -2.47
C GLU A 391 -17.57 8.43 -1.68
N TYR A 392 -16.34 8.24 -1.22
CA TYR A 392 -16.00 7.16 -0.30
C TYR A 392 -16.14 7.63 1.14
N ASP A 393 -16.60 6.74 2.01
CA ASP A 393 -16.60 6.96 3.46
C ASP A 393 -15.44 6.21 4.14
N PRO A 394 -14.41 6.91 4.63
CA PRO A 394 -13.29 6.28 5.33
C PRO A 394 -13.70 5.51 6.59
N ASN A 395 -14.82 5.86 7.23
CA ASN A 395 -15.25 5.21 8.49
C ASN A 395 -15.68 3.75 8.29
N THR A 396 -16.00 3.36 7.05
CA THR A 396 -16.45 2.00 6.69
C THR A 396 -15.36 1.18 5.98
N PHE A 397 -14.15 1.72 5.84
CA PHE A 397 -13.05 0.98 5.21
C PHE A 397 -12.73 -0.31 5.97
N TYR A 398 -12.64 -0.23 7.29
CA TYR A 398 -12.27 -1.34 8.17
C TYR A 398 -13.39 -1.67 9.18
N SER A 399 -14.60 -1.94 8.67
CA SER A 399 -15.78 -2.31 9.46
C SER A 399 -16.30 -3.70 9.08
N GLN A 400 -17.12 -4.29 9.96
CA GLN A 400 -17.89 -5.50 9.66
C GLN A 400 -19.19 -5.18 8.91
N GLY A 401 -19.77 -6.19 8.27
CA GLY A 401 -21.08 -6.09 7.63
C GLY A 401 -21.07 -5.46 6.24
N LEU A 402 -22.26 -5.15 5.75
CA LEU A 402 -22.52 -4.75 4.37
C LEU A 402 -22.25 -3.27 4.09
N GLU A 403 -22.36 -2.43 5.12
CA GLU A 403 -22.28 -0.98 5.01
C GLU A 403 -20.89 -0.53 4.54
N GLY A 404 -20.88 0.37 3.55
CA GLY A 404 -19.68 0.84 2.86
C GLY A 404 -18.89 -0.26 2.16
N TYR A 405 -19.52 -1.38 1.78
CA TYR A 405 -18.87 -2.53 1.13
C TYR A 405 -19.55 -2.89 -0.18
N ILE A 406 -20.76 -3.46 -0.09
CA ILE A 406 -21.56 -3.90 -1.25
C ILE A 406 -22.79 -3.01 -1.49
N ASP A 407 -22.96 -1.96 -0.69
CA ASP A 407 -24.11 -1.05 -0.72
C ASP A 407 -23.88 0.25 -1.50
N TYR A 408 -22.68 0.44 -2.05
CA TYR A 408 -22.40 1.54 -2.97
C TYR A 408 -23.12 1.31 -4.32
N PRO A 409 -23.92 2.27 -4.80
CA PRO A 409 -24.67 2.10 -6.05
C PRO A 409 -23.78 2.26 -7.29
N ASP A 410 -24.09 1.52 -8.35
CA ASP A 410 -23.65 1.85 -9.71
C ASP A 410 -24.22 3.21 -10.14
N HIS A 411 -23.72 3.79 -11.24
CA HIS A 411 -24.20 5.10 -11.70
C HIS A 411 -25.70 5.09 -12.04
N GLY A 412 -26.27 3.93 -12.37
CA GLY A 412 -27.70 3.74 -12.61
C GLY A 412 -28.55 3.56 -11.35
N GLY A 413 -27.95 3.63 -10.16
CA GLY A 413 -28.63 3.48 -8.87
C GLY A 413 -28.87 2.04 -8.44
N ARG A 414 -28.26 1.05 -9.11
CA ARG A 414 -28.35 -0.36 -8.71
C ARG A 414 -27.26 -0.68 -7.70
N VAL A 415 -27.64 -1.36 -6.64
CA VAL A 415 -26.74 -1.90 -5.60
C VAL A 415 -26.43 -3.34 -5.93
#